data_AF-A0A914C7J5-F1
#
_entry.id   AF-A0A914C7J5-F1
#
_cell.length_a   1.000
_cell.length_b   1.000
_cell.length_c   1.000
_cell.angle_alpha   90.00
_cell.angle_beta   90.00
_cell.angle_gamma   90.00
#
_symmetry.space_group_name_H-M   'P 1'
#
loop_
_entity.id
_entity.type
_entity.pdbx_description
1 polymer ?
#
loop_
_entity_poly.entity_id
_entity_poly.type
_entity_poly.pdbx_seq_one_letter_code
_entity_poly.pdbx_strand_id
1 'polypeptide(L)'
;MLRQLEYPEDELEKEMLSNWKEQLQSEIENLEQQIASNTVYVDVLEYVDNGCCSFLTNISLAASLYPQLFKTRREGEMMDMIDQLMHRLEKAVLQRFYNETNPRECAIYVRALDRIYRRIAASCRLLSGLDFSNMNINLVIKATKHQIGLCRSSISSTIDAVLNEIAKETNLAISSSTMGSMSIQDILQYIHKLEQNFLIAVKTSLANLLLFTASDITFAGNDPAHFFSTFGIDVHEEVVIGSVKDLIKLAEAYEKGHGEKSGLSPIFYLIFAQFLHNTHGKHINYLMDLCQEQFRLGDRVNKITNQEIIKNSLFSGAELSLKKYVEVQGGAISQLLVKSIESRDWLDCSEPQSVRAVIKRVIEYIDGIDQQIKPLMEHDTRKERTPDSVRSAGSARRSKKNSYDTGSLSSALEKLWNERVDYFSTVEFKRDSILTAIVKISLKAYVEIVRLQVFGRHGLEQMQIDCCYLKQHLWKYMMDEHVLNSLIDEVITSVVNQCVDPKILDPAYVKQICENT
;
A
#
# COMPACT_ATOMS: atom_id res chain seq x y z
N MET A 1 8.03 -71.89 -2.71
CA MET A 1 7.74 -72.63 -3.95
C MET A 1 8.87 -72.50 -4.97
N LEU A 2 9.16 -71.33 -5.54
CA LEU A 2 10.25 -71.19 -6.55
C LEU A 2 11.65 -71.52 -6.01
N ARG A 3 11.96 -71.14 -4.76
CA ARG A 3 13.15 -71.60 -4.04
C ARG A 3 13.22 -73.10 -3.79
N GLN A 4 12.07 -73.78 -3.74
CA GLN A 4 12.00 -75.24 -3.57
C GLN A 4 12.12 -75.96 -4.93
N LEU A 5 12.18 -75.22 -6.04
CA LEU A 5 12.29 -75.72 -7.42
C LEU A 5 13.69 -75.45 -8.03
N GLU A 6 14.70 -75.16 -7.20
CA GLU A 6 16.10 -74.91 -7.61
C GLU A 6 16.29 -73.77 -8.65
N TYR A 7 15.36 -72.82 -8.73
CA TYR A 7 15.47 -71.68 -9.64
C TYR A 7 16.66 -70.77 -9.26
N PRO A 8 17.44 -70.24 -10.21
CA PRO A 8 18.59 -69.37 -9.91
C PRO A 8 18.14 -68.15 -9.12
N GLU A 9 18.73 -67.93 -7.94
CA GLU A 9 18.38 -66.79 -7.08
C GLU A 9 18.64 -65.43 -7.76
N ASP A 10 19.58 -65.38 -8.73
CA ASP A 10 19.88 -64.20 -9.57
C ASP A 10 18.73 -63.79 -10.49
N GLU A 11 18.07 -64.76 -11.14
CA GLU A 11 16.97 -64.48 -12.05
C GLU A 11 15.71 -64.13 -11.26
N LEU A 12 15.48 -64.82 -10.13
CA LEU A 12 14.35 -64.55 -9.23
C LEU A 12 14.44 -63.15 -8.60
N GLU A 13 15.64 -62.71 -8.20
CA GLU A 13 15.85 -61.36 -7.67
C GLU A 13 15.58 -60.29 -8.73
N LYS A 14 16.12 -60.46 -9.94
CA LYS A 14 15.91 -59.51 -11.05
C LYS A 14 14.45 -59.41 -11.46
N GLU A 15 13.76 -60.54 -11.58
CA GLU A 15 12.35 -60.58 -11.95
C GLU A 15 11.48 -59.96 -10.85
N MET A 16 11.77 -60.23 -9.58
CA MET A 16 11.05 -59.66 -8.44
C MET A 16 11.28 -58.15 -8.30
N LEU A 17 12.53 -57.68 -8.45
CA LEU A 17 12.86 -56.26 -8.46
C LEU A 17 12.23 -55.55 -9.67
N SER A 18 12.23 -56.15 -10.85
CA SER A 18 11.57 -55.58 -12.04
C SER A 18 10.06 -55.44 -11.82
N ASN A 19 9.41 -56.46 -11.27
CA ASN A 19 7.97 -56.44 -11.00
C ASN A 19 7.61 -55.40 -9.93
N TRP A 20 8.35 -55.35 -8.81
CA TRP A 20 8.16 -54.31 -7.80
C TRP A 20 8.40 -52.91 -8.36
N LYS A 21 9.42 -52.74 -9.20
CA LYS A 21 9.71 -51.47 -9.87
C LYS A 21 8.57 -51.04 -10.77
N GLU A 22 8.07 -51.91 -11.64
CA GLU A 22 6.96 -51.61 -12.56
C GLU A 22 5.68 -51.27 -11.78
N GLN A 23 5.35 -52.03 -10.74
CA GLN A 23 4.17 -51.78 -9.91
C GLN A 23 4.28 -50.42 -9.19
N LEU A 24 5.39 -50.15 -8.51
CA LEU A 24 5.58 -48.90 -7.77
C LEU A 24 5.68 -47.70 -8.72
N GLN A 25 6.26 -47.86 -9.91
CA GLN A 25 6.28 -46.82 -10.93
C GLN A 25 4.87 -46.50 -11.43
N SER A 26 4.05 -47.51 -11.70
CA SER A 26 2.65 -47.32 -12.09
C SER A 26 1.84 -46.61 -11.00
N GLU A 27 2.07 -46.96 -9.72
CA GLU A 27 1.42 -46.28 -8.59
C GLU A 27 1.78 -44.79 -8.51
N ILE A 28 3.06 -44.43 -8.66
CA ILE A 28 3.48 -43.01 -8.72
C ILE A 28 2.90 -42.32 -9.95
N GLU A 29 2.92 -42.94 -11.12
CA GLU A 29 2.39 -42.33 -12.35
C GLU A 29 0.90 -42.05 -12.22
N ASN A 30 0.14 -42.94 -11.59
CA ASN A 30 -1.25 -42.69 -11.25
C ASN A 30 -1.39 -41.49 -10.30
N LEU A 31 -0.55 -41.39 -9.28
CA LEU A 31 -0.53 -40.23 -8.37
C LEU A 31 -0.19 -38.92 -9.09
N GLU A 32 0.75 -38.95 -10.04
CA GLU A 32 1.15 -37.80 -10.87
C GLU A 32 0.02 -37.38 -11.83
N GLN A 33 -0.66 -38.34 -12.46
CA GLN A 33 -1.80 -38.08 -13.35
C GLN A 33 -2.99 -37.46 -12.61
N GLN A 34 -3.28 -37.92 -11.39
CA GLN A 34 -4.38 -37.39 -10.59
C GLN A 34 -4.19 -35.92 -10.19
N ILE A 35 -2.96 -35.40 -10.16
CA ILE A 35 -2.70 -33.97 -9.89
C ILE A 35 -3.26 -33.08 -11.00
N ALA A 36 -3.26 -33.56 -12.24
CA ALA A 36 -3.73 -32.81 -13.41
C ALA A 36 -5.24 -32.95 -13.64
N SER A 37 -5.82 -34.12 -13.33
CA SER A 37 -7.24 -34.40 -13.60
C SER A 37 -8.15 -34.08 -12.41
N ASN A 38 -7.65 -34.11 -11.17
CA ASN A 38 -8.44 -34.00 -9.92
C ASN A 38 -9.70 -34.88 -9.91
N THR A 39 -9.64 -36.04 -10.58
CA THR A 39 -10.82 -36.90 -10.80
C THR A 39 -11.12 -37.86 -9.66
N VAL A 40 -10.08 -38.29 -8.93
CA VAL A 40 -10.19 -39.37 -7.92
C VAL A 40 -10.06 -38.86 -6.49
N TYR A 41 -9.26 -37.83 -6.26
CA TYR A 41 -9.03 -37.28 -4.92
C TYR A 41 -9.50 -35.83 -4.88
N VAL A 42 -10.59 -35.58 -4.15
CA VAL A 42 -11.26 -34.28 -4.16
C VAL A 42 -10.45 -33.24 -3.40
N ASP A 43 -9.88 -33.63 -2.27
CA ASP A 43 -9.05 -32.76 -1.43
C ASP A 43 -7.63 -33.33 -1.22
N VAL A 44 -6.73 -32.48 -0.71
CA VAL A 44 -5.33 -32.83 -0.47
C VAL A 44 -5.16 -33.91 0.61
N LEU A 45 -6.09 -34.01 1.57
CA LEU A 45 -6.03 -35.01 2.63
C LEU A 45 -6.36 -36.40 2.09
N GLU A 46 -7.39 -36.50 1.24
CA GLU A 46 -7.75 -37.74 0.56
C GLU A 46 -6.62 -38.24 -0.34
N TYR A 47 -5.97 -37.34 -1.09
CA TYR A 47 -4.80 -37.64 -1.91
C TYR A 47 -3.64 -38.24 -1.07
N VAL A 48 -3.42 -37.70 0.13
CA VAL A 48 -2.38 -38.20 1.04
C VAL A 48 -2.77 -39.53 1.67
N ASP A 49 -4.00 -39.65 2.18
CA ASP A 49 -4.45 -40.84 2.92
C ASP A 49 -4.62 -42.06 2.02
N ASN A 50 -5.25 -41.90 0.85
CA ASN A 50 -5.57 -43.01 -0.03
C ASN A 50 -4.49 -43.26 -1.08
N GLY A 51 -3.84 -42.19 -1.55
CA GLY A 51 -2.77 -42.28 -2.54
C GLY A 51 -1.40 -42.49 -1.91
N CYS A 52 -0.85 -41.43 -1.32
CA CYS A 52 0.55 -41.39 -0.87
C CYS A 52 0.84 -42.40 0.25
N CYS A 53 -0.08 -42.57 1.21
CA CYS A 53 0.12 -43.52 2.30
C CYS A 53 0.06 -44.98 1.85
N SER A 54 -0.75 -45.29 0.83
CA SER A 54 -0.80 -46.63 0.22
C SER A 54 0.54 -46.94 -0.44
N PHE A 55 1.02 -46.01 -1.27
CA PHE A 55 2.32 -46.10 -1.93
C PHE A 55 3.50 -46.29 -0.95
N LEU A 56 3.55 -45.48 0.12
CA LEU A 56 4.59 -45.60 1.16
C LEU A 56 4.52 -46.94 1.92
N THR A 57 3.31 -47.49 2.08
CA THR A 57 3.13 -48.82 2.67
C THR A 57 3.72 -49.89 1.76
N ASN A 58 3.48 -49.83 0.45
CA ASN A 58 4.02 -50.77 -0.53
C ASN A 58 5.56 -50.69 -0.62
N ILE A 59 6.14 -49.49 -0.62
CA ILE A 59 7.60 -49.30 -0.52
C ILE A 59 8.14 -49.96 0.76
N SER A 60 7.52 -49.69 1.91
CA SER A 60 7.98 -50.20 3.20
C SER A 60 7.90 -51.73 3.25
N LEU A 61 6.87 -52.32 2.63
CA LEU A 61 6.72 -53.76 2.50
C LEU A 61 7.82 -54.35 1.62
N ALA A 62 8.06 -53.80 0.42
CA ALA A 62 9.14 -54.23 -0.46
C ALA A 62 10.49 -54.20 0.27
N ALA A 63 10.81 -53.06 0.90
CA ALA A 63 12.00 -52.85 1.71
C ALA A 63 12.17 -53.85 2.85
N SER A 64 11.08 -54.23 3.53
CA SER A 64 11.14 -55.21 4.63
C SER A 64 11.30 -56.65 4.15
N LEU A 65 10.74 -56.99 2.98
CA LEU A 65 10.75 -58.35 2.43
C LEU A 65 12.06 -58.67 1.73
N TYR A 66 12.72 -57.69 1.11
CA TYR A 66 13.94 -57.92 0.35
C TYR A 66 15.10 -58.49 1.19
N PRO A 67 15.46 -57.97 2.38
CA PRO A 67 16.50 -58.56 3.22
C PRO A 67 16.11 -59.95 3.76
N GLN A 68 14.81 -60.21 3.96
CA GLN A 68 14.33 -61.52 4.40
C GLN A 68 14.48 -62.58 3.31
N LEU A 69 14.26 -62.17 2.06
CA LEU A 69 14.38 -63.02 0.90
C LEU A 69 15.86 -63.15 0.48
N PHE A 70 16.64 -62.09 0.37
CA PHE A 70 17.97 -62.11 -0.27
C PHE A 70 19.13 -61.74 0.69
N LYS A 71 19.24 -62.46 1.81
CA LYS A 71 20.17 -62.21 2.94
C LYS A 71 21.67 -62.02 2.62
N THR A 72 22.14 -62.39 1.43
CA THR A 72 23.57 -62.48 1.09
C THR A 72 24.03 -61.45 0.05
N ARG A 73 23.16 -60.53 -0.38
CA ARG A 73 23.40 -59.67 -1.56
C ARG A 73 23.49 -58.18 -1.24
N ARG A 74 24.05 -57.41 -2.19
CA ARG A 74 24.22 -55.96 -2.06
C ARG A 74 22.88 -55.27 -2.31
N GLU A 75 22.37 -54.58 -1.30
CA GLU A 75 21.09 -53.84 -1.35
C GLU A 75 21.11 -52.62 -2.31
N GLY A 76 22.23 -52.33 -2.99
CA GLY A 76 22.44 -51.11 -3.76
C GLY A 76 21.38 -50.83 -4.84
N GLU A 77 21.05 -51.82 -5.68
CA GLU A 77 20.07 -51.63 -6.77
C GLU A 77 18.66 -51.33 -6.24
N MET A 78 18.29 -51.95 -5.11
CA MET A 78 17.00 -51.71 -4.46
C MET A 78 16.96 -50.32 -3.80
N MET A 79 18.05 -49.94 -3.13
CA MET A 79 18.15 -48.65 -2.47
C MET A 79 18.12 -47.49 -3.49
N ASP A 80 18.82 -47.64 -4.62
CA ASP A 80 18.76 -46.67 -5.73
C ASP A 80 17.35 -46.55 -6.32
N MET A 81 16.62 -47.68 -6.44
CA MET A 81 15.23 -47.69 -6.88
C MET A 81 14.33 -46.93 -5.90
N ILE A 82 14.43 -47.22 -4.60
CA ILE A 82 13.62 -46.57 -3.56
C ILE A 82 13.92 -45.07 -3.50
N ASP A 83 15.20 -44.67 -3.59
CA ASP A 83 15.61 -43.27 -3.59
C ASP A 83 14.98 -42.49 -4.75
N GLN A 84 15.04 -43.03 -5.97
CA GLN A 84 14.40 -42.42 -7.15
C GLN A 84 12.88 -42.29 -6.99
N LEU A 85 12.22 -43.33 -6.48
CA LEU A 85 10.78 -43.34 -6.24
C LEU A 85 10.36 -42.35 -5.15
N MET A 86 11.12 -42.27 -4.06
CA MET A 86 10.87 -41.29 -2.99
C MET A 86 11.03 -39.87 -3.51
N HIS A 87 12.05 -39.56 -4.31
CA HIS A 87 12.19 -38.23 -4.91
C HIS A 87 11.07 -37.87 -5.89
N ARG A 88 10.53 -38.84 -6.64
CA ARG A 88 9.32 -38.63 -7.45
C ARG A 88 8.10 -38.35 -6.57
N LEU A 89 7.95 -39.09 -5.47
CA LEU A 89 6.90 -38.86 -4.49
C LEU A 89 7.00 -37.44 -3.89
N GLU A 90 8.19 -36.94 -3.54
CA GLU A 90 8.38 -35.56 -3.06
C GLU A 90 7.76 -34.56 -4.03
N LYS A 91 8.08 -34.71 -5.32
CA LYS A 91 7.64 -33.80 -6.37
C LYS A 91 6.13 -33.88 -6.55
N ALA A 92 5.57 -35.08 -6.62
CA ALA A 92 4.13 -35.29 -6.77
C ALA A 92 3.34 -34.68 -5.59
N VAL A 93 3.78 -34.95 -4.36
CA VAL A 93 3.17 -34.39 -3.15
C VAL A 93 3.27 -32.87 -3.18
N LEU A 94 4.46 -32.29 -3.41
CA LEU A 94 4.61 -30.82 -3.44
C LEU A 94 3.73 -30.17 -4.50
N GLN A 95 3.64 -30.74 -5.71
CA GLN A 95 2.77 -30.21 -6.77
C GLN A 95 1.30 -30.24 -6.36
N ARG A 96 0.82 -31.32 -5.72
CA ARG A 96 -0.57 -31.35 -5.22
C ARG A 96 -0.82 -30.27 -4.17
N PHE A 97 0.12 -30.08 -3.24
CA PHE A 97 0.05 -29.03 -2.21
C PHE A 97 0.15 -27.61 -2.80
N TYR A 98 0.81 -27.42 -3.95
CA TYR A 98 0.83 -26.13 -4.65
C TYR A 98 -0.47 -25.82 -5.40
N ASN A 99 -1.18 -26.85 -5.86
CA ASN A 99 -2.50 -26.66 -6.49
C ASN A 99 -3.59 -26.25 -5.49
N GLU A 100 -3.36 -26.42 -4.20
CA GLU A 100 -4.32 -26.07 -3.17
C GLU A 100 -4.26 -24.57 -2.88
N THR A 101 -5.23 -23.83 -3.43
CA THR A 101 -5.24 -22.35 -3.41
C THR A 101 -6.24 -21.77 -2.42
N ASN A 102 -7.13 -22.59 -1.84
CA ASN A 102 -8.23 -22.12 -1.00
C ASN A 102 -7.78 -21.91 0.46
N PRO A 103 -7.77 -20.66 1.00
CA PRO A 103 -7.38 -20.41 2.38
C PRO A 103 -8.33 -21.04 3.41
N ARG A 104 -9.59 -21.33 3.03
CA ARG A 104 -10.58 -21.95 3.93
C ARG A 104 -10.27 -23.39 4.26
N GLU A 105 -9.40 -24.03 3.48
CA GLU A 105 -9.01 -25.43 3.64
C GLU A 105 -7.65 -25.56 4.36
N CYS A 106 -7.13 -24.48 4.95
CA CYS A 106 -5.85 -24.50 5.66
C CYS A 106 -5.78 -25.57 6.76
N ALA A 107 -6.89 -25.86 7.44
CA ALA A 107 -6.95 -26.96 8.42
C ALA A 107 -6.77 -28.35 7.77
N ILE A 108 -7.36 -28.57 6.60
CA ILE A 108 -7.22 -29.83 5.83
C ILE A 108 -5.79 -29.94 5.32
N TYR A 109 -5.24 -28.83 4.79
CA TYR A 109 -3.86 -28.72 4.35
C TYR A 109 -2.85 -29.10 5.42
N VAL A 110 -2.96 -28.52 6.63
CA VAL A 110 -2.07 -28.80 7.76
C VAL A 110 -2.16 -30.27 8.18
N ARG A 111 -3.38 -30.82 8.24
CA ARG A 111 -3.59 -32.24 8.58
C ARG A 111 -2.97 -33.18 7.55
N ALA A 112 -3.16 -32.89 6.26
CA ALA A 112 -2.57 -33.65 5.17
C ALA A 112 -1.04 -33.60 5.24
N LEU A 113 -0.47 -32.42 5.52
CA LEU A 113 0.97 -32.23 5.65
C LEU A 113 1.55 -33.01 6.85
N ASP A 114 0.88 -32.97 7.98
CA ASP A 114 1.27 -33.75 9.17
C ASP A 114 1.18 -35.25 8.93
N ARG A 115 0.15 -35.68 8.20
CA ARG A 115 -0.08 -37.09 7.87
C ARG A 115 1.03 -37.64 6.99
N ILE A 116 1.38 -36.94 5.90
CA ILE A 116 2.47 -37.37 5.01
C ILE A 116 3.82 -37.33 5.74
N TYR A 117 4.07 -36.30 6.56
CA TYR A 117 5.29 -36.20 7.36
C TYR A 117 5.47 -37.41 8.28
N ARG A 118 4.43 -37.77 9.05
CA ARG A 118 4.46 -38.95 9.92
C ARG A 118 4.68 -40.24 9.15
N ARG A 119 4.02 -40.38 8.00
CA ARG A 119 4.13 -41.60 7.20
C ARG A 119 5.53 -41.77 6.62
N ILE A 120 6.12 -40.72 6.06
CA ILE A 120 7.50 -40.75 5.57
C ILE A 120 8.48 -41.05 6.71
N ALA A 121 8.33 -40.40 7.88
CA ALA A 121 9.16 -40.65 9.04
C ALA A 121 9.06 -42.10 9.57
N ALA A 122 7.86 -42.69 9.52
CA ALA A 122 7.66 -44.11 9.88
C ALA A 122 8.33 -45.05 8.87
N SER A 123 8.22 -44.76 7.57
CA SER A 123 8.86 -45.54 6.50
C SER A 123 10.39 -45.49 6.57
N CYS A 124 10.99 -44.35 6.94
CA CYS A 124 12.44 -44.24 7.13
C CYS A 124 12.98 -45.19 8.21
N ARG A 125 12.21 -45.49 9.26
CA ARG A 125 12.63 -46.43 10.32
C ARG A 125 12.73 -47.87 9.83
N LEU A 126 12.05 -48.20 8.73
CA LEU A 126 12.02 -49.53 8.13
C LEU A 126 13.08 -49.70 7.03
N LEU A 127 13.61 -48.59 6.52
CA LEU A 127 14.59 -48.52 5.44
C LEU A 127 16.00 -48.39 6.02
N SER A 128 16.62 -49.51 6.41
CA SER A 128 17.99 -49.49 6.94
C SER A 128 18.99 -49.08 5.86
N GLY A 129 19.46 -47.83 5.87
CA GLY A 129 20.51 -47.33 4.97
C GLY A 129 20.13 -46.12 4.10
N LEU A 130 18.86 -45.71 4.08
CA LEU A 130 18.38 -44.49 3.43
C LEU A 130 17.77 -43.55 4.47
N ASP A 131 18.20 -42.29 4.49
CA ASP A 131 17.66 -41.26 5.39
C ASP A 131 16.93 -40.15 4.61
N PHE A 132 15.60 -40.18 4.66
CA PHE A 132 14.75 -39.15 4.05
C PHE A 132 14.33 -38.05 5.04
N SER A 133 14.96 -37.94 6.21
CA SER A 133 14.60 -36.92 7.22
C SER A 133 14.73 -35.50 6.66
N ASN A 134 15.82 -35.21 5.94
CA ASN A 134 16.04 -33.90 5.31
C ASN A 134 15.01 -33.60 4.20
N MET A 135 14.72 -34.59 3.36
CA MET A 135 13.69 -34.49 2.32
C MET A 135 12.32 -34.21 2.93
N ASN A 136 11.96 -34.93 4.00
CA ASN A 136 10.69 -34.78 4.69
C ASN A 136 10.54 -33.38 5.35
N ILE A 137 11.59 -32.88 6.01
CA ILE A 137 11.60 -31.52 6.58
C ILE A 137 11.51 -30.47 5.46
N ASN A 138 12.27 -30.64 4.37
CA ASN A 138 12.23 -29.72 3.23
C ASN A 138 10.86 -29.66 2.56
N LEU A 139 10.15 -30.79 2.50
CA LEU A 139 8.76 -30.85 2.01
C LEU A 139 7.85 -29.96 2.87
N VAL A 140 7.94 -30.07 4.20
CA VAL A 140 7.19 -29.21 5.14
C VAL A 140 7.55 -27.73 4.95
N ILE A 141 8.84 -27.39 4.85
CA ILE A 141 9.28 -26.00 4.65
C ILE A 141 8.76 -25.43 3.33
N LYS A 142 8.82 -26.18 2.23
CA LYS A 142 8.33 -25.74 0.92
C LYS A 142 6.81 -25.56 0.92
N ALA A 143 6.06 -26.48 1.52
CA ALA A 143 4.60 -26.41 1.64
C ALA A 143 4.16 -25.22 2.51
N THR A 144 4.80 -25.02 3.67
CA THR A 144 4.50 -23.89 4.56
C THR A 144 4.81 -22.54 3.92
N LYS A 145 5.93 -22.39 3.21
CA LYS A 145 6.24 -21.17 2.45
C LYS A 145 5.21 -20.85 1.38
N HIS A 146 4.70 -21.87 0.68
CA HIS A 146 3.60 -21.69 -0.27
C HIS A 146 2.35 -21.15 0.43
N GLN A 147 1.97 -21.73 1.56
CA GLN A 147 0.79 -21.27 2.30
C GLN A 147 0.93 -19.84 2.83
N ILE A 148 2.12 -19.46 3.30
CA ILE A 148 2.44 -18.08 3.68
C ILE A 148 2.26 -17.13 2.49
N GLY A 149 2.77 -17.51 1.31
CA GLY A 149 2.62 -16.73 0.07
C GLY A 149 1.15 -16.58 -0.38
N LEU A 150 0.34 -17.63 -0.24
CA LEU A 150 -1.10 -17.57 -0.51
C LEU A 150 -1.83 -16.62 0.46
N CYS A 151 -1.51 -16.68 1.75
CA CYS A 151 -2.05 -15.75 2.74
C CYS A 151 -1.74 -14.29 2.38
N ARG A 152 -0.48 -13.97 2.06
CA ARG A 152 -0.08 -12.62 1.61
C ARG A 152 -0.86 -12.18 0.36
N SER A 153 -0.93 -13.06 -0.64
CA SER A 153 -1.65 -12.79 -1.90
C SER A 153 -3.14 -12.55 -1.66
N SER A 154 -3.77 -13.31 -0.76
CA SER A 154 -5.17 -13.13 -0.37
C SER A 154 -5.40 -11.78 0.32
N ILE A 155 -4.48 -11.33 1.19
CA ILE A 155 -4.55 -10.01 1.82
C ILE A 155 -4.47 -8.91 0.74
N SER A 156 -3.46 -8.99 -0.14
CA SER A 156 -3.28 -8.01 -1.20
C SER A 156 -4.49 -7.93 -2.15
N SER A 157 -5.07 -9.08 -2.52
CA SER A 157 -6.26 -9.16 -3.37
C SER A 157 -7.49 -8.54 -2.71
N THR A 158 -7.68 -8.81 -1.40
CA THR A 158 -8.80 -8.24 -0.63
C THR A 158 -8.70 -6.71 -0.57
N ILE A 159 -7.50 -6.17 -0.34
CA ILE A 159 -7.31 -4.71 -0.27
C ILE A 159 -7.44 -4.04 -1.63
N ASP A 160 -6.87 -4.62 -2.70
CA ASP A 160 -7.02 -4.07 -4.04
C ASP A 160 -8.50 -4.05 -4.48
N ALA A 161 -9.27 -5.10 -4.14
CA ALA A 161 -10.72 -5.13 -4.40
C ALA A 161 -11.47 -4.00 -3.67
N VAL A 162 -11.19 -3.77 -2.37
CA VAL A 162 -11.82 -2.69 -1.58
C VAL A 162 -11.39 -1.32 -2.10
N LEU A 163 -10.12 -1.12 -2.46
CA LEU A 163 -9.65 0.15 -3.04
C LEU A 163 -10.31 0.43 -4.39
N ASN A 164 -10.46 -0.58 -5.24
CA ASN A 164 -11.14 -0.43 -6.53
C ASN A 164 -12.63 -0.11 -6.36
N GLU A 165 -13.29 -0.65 -5.34
CA GLU A 165 -14.66 -0.29 -4.97
C GLU A 165 -14.76 1.19 -4.55
N ILE A 166 -13.89 1.63 -3.62
CA ILE A 166 -13.84 3.03 -3.15
C ILE A 166 -13.51 3.98 -4.31
N ALA A 167 -12.60 3.62 -5.20
CA ALA A 167 -12.26 4.41 -6.38
C ALA A 167 -13.49 4.60 -7.30
N LYS A 168 -14.27 3.54 -7.53
CA LYS A 168 -15.51 3.62 -8.33
C LYS A 168 -16.54 4.54 -7.67
N GLU A 169 -16.79 4.35 -6.38
CA GLU A 169 -17.81 5.11 -5.65
C GLU A 169 -17.46 6.61 -5.53
N THR A 170 -16.19 6.91 -5.23
CA THR A 170 -15.71 8.31 -5.15
C THR A 170 -15.72 9.02 -6.51
N ASN A 171 -15.48 8.31 -7.62
CA ASN A 171 -15.57 8.89 -8.96
C ASN A 171 -17.04 9.14 -9.40
N LEU A 172 -17.96 8.24 -9.04
CA LEU A 172 -19.38 8.42 -9.31
C LEU A 172 -19.95 9.64 -8.57
N ALA A 173 -19.51 9.88 -7.33
CA ALA A 173 -19.92 11.04 -6.54
C ALA A 173 -19.50 12.39 -7.16
N ILE A 174 -18.39 12.43 -7.91
CA ILE A 174 -17.97 13.62 -8.68
C ILE A 174 -18.95 13.90 -9.82
N SER A 175 -19.43 12.84 -10.49
CA SER A 175 -20.24 12.97 -11.71
C SER A 175 -21.67 13.41 -11.42
N SER A 176 -22.17 13.14 -10.21
CA SER A 176 -23.56 13.39 -9.81
C SER A 176 -23.77 14.71 -9.05
N SER A 177 -22.72 15.33 -8.51
CA SER A 177 -22.84 16.52 -7.66
C SER A 177 -22.31 17.79 -8.37
N THR A 178 -23.15 18.82 -8.43
CA THR A 178 -22.79 20.16 -8.96
C THR A 178 -21.70 20.88 -8.16
N MET A 179 -21.33 20.34 -6.99
CA MET A 179 -20.28 20.86 -6.09
C MET A 179 -19.30 19.80 -5.56
N GLY A 180 -19.27 18.59 -6.13
CA GLY A 180 -18.16 17.64 -5.93
C GLY A 180 -17.80 17.23 -4.49
N SER A 181 -18.70 17.38 -3.51
CA SER A 181 -18.36 17.13 -2.10
C SER A 181 -19.05 15.87 -1.56
N MET A 182 -18.23 14.87 -1.20
CA MET A 182 -18.64 13.72 -0.40
C MET A 182 -18.75 14.16 1.07
N SER A 183 -19.73 13.62 1.81
CA SER A 183 -19.87 13.96 3.22
C SER A 183 -18.70 13.42 4.05
N ILE A 184 -18.35 14.09 5.14
CA ILE A 184 -17.29 13.61 6.04
C ILE A 184 -17.61 12.23 6.64
N GLN A 185 -18.89 11.92 6.85
CA GLN A 185 -19.32 10.64 7.40
C GLN A 185 -19.01 9.50 6.43
N ASP A 186 -19.23 9.71 5.13
CA ASP A 186 -18.90 8.73 4.10
C ASP A 186 -17.39 8.52 4.02
N ILE A 187 -16.59 9.61 4.04
CA ILE A 187 -15.13 9.54 4.03
C ILE A 187 -14.62 8.70 5.22
N LEU A 188 -15.11 8.99 6.43
CA LEU A 188 -14.75 8.23 7.64
C LEU A 188 -15.18 6.76 7.55
N GLN A 189 -16.36 6.48 6.98
CA GLN A 189 -16.83 5.11 6.77
C GLN A 189 -15.92 4.33 5.82
N TYR A 190 -15.45 4.95 4.73
CA TYR A 190 -14.53 4.30 3.80
C TYR A 190 -13.16 4.05 4.42
N ILE A 191 -12.63 5.00 5.20
CA ILE A 191 -11.39 4.80 5.96
C ILE A 191 -11.56 3.59 6.89
N HIS A 192 -12.65 3.55 7.66
CA HIS A 192 -12.87 2.46 8.61
C HIS A 192 -13.10 1.11 7.92
N LYS A 193 -13.80 1.09 6.78
CA LYS A 193 -13.95 -0.12 5.94
C LYS A 193 -12.59 -0.66 5.53
N LEU A 194 -11.66 0.19 5.09
CA LEU A 194 -10.32 -0.20 4.68
C LEU A 194 -9.49 -0.75 5.85
N GLU A 195 -9.53 -0.06 7.00
CA GLU A 195 -8.86 -0.49 8.24
C GLU A 195 -9.35 -1.85 8.71
N GLN A 196 -10.67 -2.06 8.77
CA GLN A 196 -11.26 -3.31 9.23
C GLN A 196 -10.95 -4.45 8.27
N ASN A 197 -11.07 -4.25 6.95
CA ASN A 197 -10.74 -5.29 5.98
C ASN A 197 -9.26 -5.68 6.04
N PHE A 198 -8.35 -4.72 6.20
CA PHE A 198 -6.93 -5.00 6.36
C PHE A 198 -6.64 -5.80 7.63
N LEU A 199 -7.14 -5.34 8.77
CA LEU A 199 -6.95 -6.03 10.05
C LEU A 199 -7.54 -7.44 10.02
N ILE A 200 -8.75 -7.62 9.53
CA ILE A 200 -9.42 -8.92 9.46
C ILE A 200 -8.64 -9.86 8.53
N ALA A 201 -8.20 -9.40 7.36
CA ALA A 201 -7.44 -10.22 6.42
C ALA A 201 -6.11 -10.69 7.01
N VAL A 202 -5.36 -9.80 7.68
CA VAL A 202 -4.11 -10.17 8.34
C VAL A 202 -4.36 -11.11 9.52
N LYS A 203 -5.31 -10.80 10.42
CA LYS A 203 -5.65 -11.65 11.57
C LYS A 203 -6.08 -13.05 11.15
N THR A 204 -6.91 -13.14 10.12
CA THR A 204 -7.39 -14.42 9.58
C THR A 204 -6.23 -15.23 9.02
N SER A 205 -5.31 -14.57 8.31
CA SER A 205 -4.10 -15.21 7.78
C SER A 205 -3.19 -15.73 8.90
N LEU A 206 -2.97 -14.93 9.94
CA LEU A 206 -2.19 -15.35 11.11
C LEU A 206 -2.86 -16.53 11.84
N ALA A 207 -4.18 -16.49 12.03
CA ALA A 207 -4.93 -17.58 12.66
C ALA A 207 -4.85 -18.88 11.85
N ASN A 208 -4.93 -18.80 10.52
CA ASN A 208 -4.76 -19.95 9.64
C ASN A 208 -3.35 -20.54 9.73
N LEU A 209 -2.32 -19.69 9.79
CA LEU A 209 -0.92 -20.11 9.89
C LEU A 209 -0.56 -20.63 11.29
N LEU A 210 -1.27 -20.19 12.33
CA LEU A 210 -1.11 -20.69 13.69
C LEU A 210 -1.43 -22.19 13.80
N LEU A 211 -2.28 -22.72 12.91
CA LEU A 211 -2.61 -24.15 12.84
C LEU A 211 -1.37 -25.03 12.63
N PHE A 212 -0.32 -24.54 11.95
CA PHE A 212 0.94 -25.27 11.75
C PHE A 212 1.76 -25.41 13.05
N THR A 213 1.41 -24.66 14.08
CA THR A 213 2.09 -24.66 15.39
C THR A 213 1.26 -25.33 16.49
N ALA A 214 0.10 -25.90 16.14
CA ALA A 214 -0.76 -26.56 17.11
C ALA A 214 -0.06 -27.77 17.75
N SER A 215 -0.37 -28.04 19.01
CA SER A 215 0.32 -29.06 19.82
C SER A 215 0.15 -30.49 19.33
N ASP A 216 -0.90 -30.75 18.54
CA ASP A 216 -1.20 -32.04 17.92
C ASP A 216 -0.46 -32.27 16.59
N ILE A 217 0.30 -31.27 16.11
CA ILE A 217 1.08 -31.34 14.88
C ILE A 217 2.50 -31.86 15.18
N THR A 218 2.86 -32.98 14.56
CA THR A 218 4.05 -33.76 14.91
C THR A 218 5.34 -33.22 14.29
N PHE A 219 5.29 -32.64 13.08
CA PHE A 219 6.47 -31.99 12.50
C PHE A 219 6.89 -30.74 13.27
N ALA A 220 5.96 -30.12 14.00
CA ALA A 220 6.25 -29.01 14.89
C ALA A 220 7.02 -29.50 16.14
N GLY A 221 6.70 -30.68 16.67
CA GLY A 221 7.29 -31.20 17.91
C GLY A 221 8.66 -31.91 17.79
N ASN A 222 8.97 -32.54 16.65
CA ASN A 222 10.11 -33.47 16.55
C ASN A 222 11.49 -32.84 16.32
N ASP A 223 11.56 -31.67 15.67
CA ASP A 223 12.80 -30.87 15.58
C ASP A 223 12.46 -29.37 15.73
N PRO A 224 12.20 -28.92 16.98
CA PRO A 224 11.73 -27.57 17.25
C PRO A 224 12.75 -26.50 16.84
N ALA A 225 14.04 -26.86 16.79
CA ALA A 225 15.08 -25.90 16.49
C ALA A 225 15.05 -25.50 15.01
N HIS A 226 14.89 -26.45 14.07
CA HIS A 226 15.00 -26.12 12.66
C HIS A 226 13.70 -25.49 12.09
N PHE A 227 12.54 -26.11 12.31
CA PHE A 227 11.27 -25.61 11.75
C PHE A 227 10.79 -24.32 12.41
N PHE A 228 10.72 -24.27 13.75
CA PHE A 228 10.32 -23.03 14.40
C PHE A 228 11.35 -21.93 14.23
N SER A 229 12.65 -22.22 13.96
CA SER A 229 13.65 -21.16 13.74
C SER A 229 13.28 -20.20 12.62
N THR A 230 12.69 -20.72 11.55
CA THR A 230 12.40 -19.96 10.34
C THR A 230 10.91 -19.68 10.18
N PHE A 231 10.01 -20.60 10.53
CA PHE A 231 8.59 -20.45 10.21
C PHE A 231 7.97 -19.17 10.78
N GLY A 232 8.14 -18.89 12.08
CA GLY A 232 7.61 -17.67 12.68
C GLY A 232 8.22 -16.38 12.09
N ILE A 233 9.49 -16.43 11.68
CA ILE A 233 10.16 -15.31 11.01
C ILE A 233 9.57 -15.12 9.62
N ASP A 234 9.40 -16.20 8.84
CA ASP A 234 8.80 -16.16 7.51
C ASP A 234 7.37 -15.62 7.57
N VAL A 235 6.57 -16.01 8.57
CA VAL A 235 5.22 -15.47 8.79
C VAL A 235 5.28 -13.97 9.08
N HIS A 236 6.16 -13.53 9.97
CA HIS A 236 6.33 -12.11 10.27
C HIS A 236 6.73 -11.30 9.03
N GLU A 237 7.78 -11.74 8.32
CA GLU A 237 8.35 -11.01 7.18
C GLU A 237 7.44 -11.01 5.95
N GLU A 238 6.77 -12.12 5.64
CA GLU A 238 5.96 -12.21 4.43
C GLU A 238 4.51 -11.77 4.66
N VAL A 239 3.91 -12.08 5.83
CA VAL A 239 2.50 -11.73 6.07
C VAL A 239 2.39 -10.32 6.64
N VAL A 240 3.03 -10.02 7.76
CA VAL A 240 2.89 -8.71 8.41
C VAL A 240 3.66 -7.65 7.63
N ILE A 241 4.97 -7.85 7.46
CA ILE A 241 5.82 -6.87 6.78
C ILE A 241 5.55 -6.85 5.27
N GLY A 242 5.37 -8.02 4.66
CA GLY A 242 5.08 -8.15 3.23
C GLY A 242 3.76 -7.48 2.84
N SER A 243 2.68 -7.65 3.62
CA SER A 243 1.41 -6.97 3.32
C SER A 243 1.52 -5.44 3.41
N VAL A 244 2.29 -4.90 4.36
CA VAL A 244 2.54 -3.45 4.46
C VAL A 244 3.35 -2.95 3.28
N LYS A 245 4.38 -3.69 2.85
CA LYS A 245 5.14 -3.39 1.62
C LYS A 245 4.22 -3.37 0.40
N ASP A 246 3.23 -4.25 0.34
CA ASP A 246 2.26 -4.28 -0.76
C ASP A 246 1.31 -3.06 -0.72
N LEU A 247 0.90 -2.59 0.46
CA LEU A 247 0.16 -1.32 0.60
C LEU A 247 0.95 -0.13 0.04
N ILE A 248 2.25 -0.05 0.33
CA ILE A 248 3.12 1.01 -0.16
C ILE A 248 3.25 0.95 -1.69
N LYS A 249 3.45 -0.26 -2.25
CA LYS A 249 3.45 -0.45 -3.71
C LYS A 249 2.13 -0.04 -4.35
N LEU A 250 0.99 -0.29 -3.69
CA LEU A 250 -0.31 0.19 -4.16
C LEU A 250 -0.36 1.72 -4.16
N ALA A 251 0.13 2.41 -3.13
CA ALA A 251 0.24 3.87 -3.09
C ALA A 251 1.08 4.40 -4.27
N GLU A 252 2.23 3.81 -4.54
CA GLU A 252 3.06 4.15 -5.70
C GLU A 252 2.35 3.90 -7.04
N ALA A 253 1.58 2.82 -7.15
CA ALA A 253 0.84 2.49 -8.37
C ALA A 253 -0.31 3.48 -8.64
N TYR A 254 -1.02 3.91 -7.59
CA TYR A 254 -2.09 4.91 -7.72
C TYR A 254 -1.53 6.33 -7.99
N GLU A 255 -0.34 6.66 -7.49
CA GLU A 255 0.30 7.95 -7.77
C GLU A 255 0.72 8.07 -9.25
N LYS A 256 1.37 7.03 -9.79
CA LYS A 256 1.82 6.97 -11.19
C LYS A 256 0.68 6.95 -12.21
N GLY A 257 -0.52 6.57 -11.78
CA GLY A 257 -1.76 6.70 -12.55
C GLY A 257 -1.74 6.07 -13.94
N HIS A 258 -1.68 4.74 -14.05
CA HIS A 258 -1.78 4.02 -15.32
C HIS A 258 -3.10 3.25 -15.44
N GLY A 259 -3.74 3.27 -16.63
CA GLY A 259 -4.97 2.53 -16.90
C GLY A 259 -6.15 2.95 -16.01
N GLU A 260 -6.81 1.98 -15.38
CA GLU A 260 -7.94 2.19 -14.45
C GLU A 260 -7.57 3.01 -13.19
N LYS A 261 -6.28 3.20 -12.92
CA LYS A 261 -5.77 3.99 -11.78
C LYS A 261 -5.51 5.46 -12.14
N SER A 262 -5.90 5.90 -13.34
CA SER A 262 -5.79 7.30 -13.79
C SER A 262 -7.08 8.09 -13.56
N GLY A 263 -6.98 9.40 -13.31
CA GLY A 263 -8.14 10.29 -13.22
C GLY A 263 -9.02 10.09 -11.97
N LEU A 264 -8.47 9.57 -10.88
CA LEU A 264 -9.21 9.33 -9.64
C LEU A 264 -9.59 10.63 -8.91
N SER A 265 -10.69 10.55 -8.17
CA SER A 265 -11.17 11.58 -7.25
C SER A 265 -10.08 12.01 -6.25
N PRO A 266 -9.94 13.32 -5.95
CA PRO A 266 -9.09 13.76 -4.85
C PRO A 266 -9.40 13.02 -3.54
N ILE A 267 -10.68 12.80 -3.26
CA ILE A 267 -11.14 12.18 -2.01
C ILE A 267 -10.59 10.76 -1.84
N PHE A 268 -10.41 10.01 -2.94
CA PHE A 268 -9.76 8.69 -2.90
C PHE A 268 -8.35 8.78 -2.31
N TYR A 269 -7.53 9.71 -2.79
CA TYR A 269 -6.16 9.88 -2.31
C TYR A 269 -6.12 10.31 -0.83
N LEU A 270 -7.09 11.13 -0.39
CA LEU A 270 -7.23 11.52 1.02
C LEU A 270 -7.59 10.33 1.91
N ILE A 271 -8.57 9.51 1.50
CA ILE A 271 -8.97 8.28 2.20
C ILE A 271 -7.76 7.35 2.33
N PHE A 272 -7.03 7.14 1.23
CA PHE A 272 -5.91 6.22 1.22
C PHE A 272 -4.73 6.73 2.06
N ALA A 273 -4.41 8.03 1.96
CA ALA A 273 -3.41 8.68 2.80
C ALA A 273 -3.72 8.51 4.30
N GLN A 274 -4.97 8.76 4.71
CA GLN A 274 -5.38 8.64 6.11
C GLN A 274 -5.34 7.18 6.59
N PHE A 275 -5.75 6.22 5.75
CA PHE A 275 -5.63 4.79 6.07
C PHE A 275 -4.18 4.37 6.32
N LEU A 276 -3.24 4.78 5.46
CA LEU A 276 -1.82 4.48 5.62
C LEU A 276 -1.26 5.14 6.89
N HIS A 277 -1.64 6.38 7.16
CA HIS A 277 -1.27 7.11 8.38
C HIS A 277 -1.79 6.41 9.66
N ASN A 278 -3.05 5.98 9.68
CA ASN A 278 -3.62 5.26 10.81
C ASN A 278 -2.97 3.88 11.00
N THR A 279 -2.63 3.22 9.89
CA THR A 279 -1.89 1.95 9.91
C THR A 279 -0.49 2.14 10.50
N HIS A 280 0.18 3.24 10.18
CA HIS A 280 1.47 3.64 10.76
C HIS A 280 1.39 3.90 12.26
N GLY A 281 0.37 4.65 12.71
CA GLY A 281 0.24 5.03 14.12
C GLY A 281 -0.24 3.91 15.05
N LYS A 282 -1.17 3.05 14.58
CA LYS A 282 -1.89 2.10 15.45
C LYS A 282 -1.77 0.65 14.99
N HIS A 283 -2.16 0.35 13.75
CA HIS A 283 -2.36 -1.04 13.32
C HIS A 283 -1.06 -1.84 13.20
N ILE A 284 0.02 -1.22 12.72
CA ILE A 284 1.29 -1.94 12.52
C ILE A 284 1.85 -2.47 13.83
N ASN A 285 1.84 -1.66 14.90
CA ASN A 285 2.33 -2.06 16.24
C ASN A 285 1.55 -3.27 16.74
N TYR A 286 0.23 -3.14 16.73
CA TYR A 286 -0.66 -4.21 17.14
C TYR A 286 -0.44 -5.51 16.35
N LEU A 287 -0.26 -5.44 15.03
CA LEU A 287 -0.04 -6.62 14.19
C LEU A 287 1.33 -7.28 14.43
N MET A 288 2.38 -6.48 14.65
CA MET A 288 3.70 -7.00 15.01
C MET A 288 3.67 -7.68 16.38
N ASP A 289 3.07 -7.04 17.39
CA ASP A 289 2.92 -7.59 18.74
C ASP A 289 2.11 -8.90 18.70
N LEU A 290 0.99 -8.92 17.99
CA LEU A 290 0.16 -10.11 17.81
C LEU A 290 0.93 -11.26 17.18
N CYS A 291 1.71 -11.00 16.13
CA CYS A 291 2.52 -12.02 15.47
C CYS A 291 3.65 -12.53 16.39
N GLN A 292 4.29 -11.63 17.13
CA GLN A 292 5.34 -11.99 18.09
C GLN A 292 4.83 -12.89 19.21
N GLU A 293 3.64 -12.59 19.75
CA GLU A 293 3.00 -13.42 20.78
C GLU A 293 2.57 -14.79 20.23
N GLN A 294 1.92 -14.81 19.06
CA GLN A 294 1.39 -16.03 18.44
C GLN A 294 2.50 -17.02 18.04
N PHE A 295 3.62 -16.52 17.53
CA PHE A 295 4.72 -17.36 17.02
C PHE A 295 5.97 -17.37 17.93
N ARG A 296 5.91 -16.75 19.11
CA ARG A 296 6.96 -16.75 20.15
C ARG A 296 8.33 -16.28 19.62
N LEU A 297 8.39 -15.12 18.97
CA LEU A 297 9.59 -14.62 18.28
C LEU A 297 10.68 -14.02 19.20
N GLY A 298 10.50 -14.09 20.53
CA GLY A 298 11.21 -13.34 21.58
C GLY A 298 12.70 -13.03 21.36
N ASP A 299 13.56 -14.03 21.19
CA ASP A 299 15.02 -13.82 21.17
C ASP A 299 15.61 -13.60 19.77
N ARG A 300 14.78 -13.45 18.72
CA ARG A 300 15.22 -13.45 17.31
C ARG A 300 15.18 -12.10 16.60
N VAL A 301 15.20 -11.03 17.38
CA VAL A 301 15.09 -9.63 16.93
C VAL A 301 16.08 -9.28 15.81
N ASN A 302 17.29 -9.86 15.82
CA ASN A 302 18.34 -9.57 14.82
C ASN A 302 18.06 -10.12 13.41
N LYS A 303 17.06 -11.00 13.24
CA LYS A 303 16.69 -11.58 11.94
C LYS A 303 15.40 -10.99 11.35
N ILE A 304 14.75 -10.10 12.09
CA ILE A 304 13.45 -9.53 11.77
C ILE A 304 13.63 -8.09 11.28
N THR A 305 12.83 -7.66 10.31
CA THR A 305 12.87 -6.28 9.83
C THR A 305 12.59 -5.31 10.99
N ASN A 306 13.46 -4.30 11.15
CA ASN A 306 13.30 -3.29 12.18
C ASN A 306 11.98 -2.52 11.99
N GLN A 307 11.20 -2.44 13.06
CA GLN A 307 9.93 -1.70 13.15
C GLN A 307 10.02 -0.27 12.62
N GLU A 308 11.12 0.44 12.85
CA GLU A 308 11.30 1.82 12.38
C GLU A 308 11.36 1.91 10.85
N ILE A 309 11.99 0.95 10.18
CA ILE A 309 12.13 0.96 8.71
C ILE A 309 10.75 0.88 8.06
N ILE A 310 9.90 -0.01 8.57
CA ILE A 310 8.55 -0.22 8.03
C ILE A 310 7.63 0.94 8.37
N LYS A 311 7.74 1.49 9.59
CA LYS A 311 7.03 2.71 9.95
C LYS A 311 7.38 3.87 9.03
N ASN A 312 8.67 4.11 8.80
CA ASN A 312 9.13 5.17 7.90
C ASN A 312 8.63 4.94 6.47
N SER A 313 8.69 3.69 5.98
CA SER A 313 8.22 3.37 4.63
C SER A 313 6.70 3.58 4.48
N LEU A 314 5.93 3.24 5.51
CA LEU A 314 4.48 3.43 5.53
C LEU A 314 4.09 4.91 5.63
N PHE A 315 4.85 5.68 6.43
CA PHE A 315 4.71 7.13 6.50
C PHE A 315 5.00 7.79 5.14
N SER A 316 6.08 7.38 4.46
CA SER A 316 6.39 7.85 3.10
C SER A 316 5.28 7.53 2.10
N GLY A 317 4.67 6.34 2.17
CA GLY A 317 3.53 5.97 1.32
C GLY A 317 2.28 6.82 1.60
N ALA A 318 2.05 7.16 2.86
CA ALA A 318 0.98 8.08 3.27
C ALA A 318 1.22 9.50 2.72
N GLU A 319 2.44 10.03 2.85
CA GLU A 319 2.83 11.34 2.31
C GLU A 319 2.72 11.40 0.79
N LEU A 320 3.09 10.32 0.09
CA LEU A 320 2.95 10.22 -1.36
C LEU A 320 1.49 10.39 -1.80
N SER A 321 0.58 9.68 -1.12
CA SER A 321 -0.86 9.75 -1.39
C SER A 321 -1.42 11.14 -1.05
N LEU A 322 -0.99 11.74 0.06
CA LEU A 322 -1.42 13.07 0.48
C LEU A 322 -0.92 14.17 -0.47
N LYS A 323 0.32 14.05 -0.96
CA LYS A 323 0.87 14.94 -1.97
C LYS A 323 0.02 14.89 -3.24
N LYS A 324 -0.39 13.70 -3.68
CA LYS A 324 -1.26 13.56 -4.86
C LYS A 324 -2.62 14.24 -4.65
N TYR A 325 -3.21 14.10 -3.46
CA TYR A 325 -4.44 14.84 -3.11
C TYR A 325 -4.26 16.36 -3.27
N VAL A 326 -3.19 16.91 -2.70
CA VAL A 326 -2.86 18.35 -2.78
C VAL A 326 -2.65 18.80 -4.23
N GLU A 327 -1.95 18.01 -5.04
CA GLU A 327 -1.73 18.31 -6.46
C GLU A 327 -3.04 18.38 -7.24
N VAL A 328 -3.95 17.41 -7.05
CA VAL A 328 -5.23 17.39 -7.76
C VAL A 328 -6.16 18.52 -7.29
N GLN A 329 -6.23 18.78 -5.98
CA GLN A 329 -7.04 19.89 -5.44
C GLN A 329 -6.50 21.26 -5.86
N GLY A 330 -5.19 21.48 -5.70
CA GLY A 330 -4.52 22.71 -6.12
C GLY A 330 -4.67 22.93 -7.63
N GLY A 331 -4.57 21.86 -8.43
CA GLY A 331 -4.82 21.88 -9.86
C GLY A 331 -6.27 22.28 -10.22
N ALA A 332 -7.27 21.74 -9.52
CA ALA A 332 -8.68 22.09 -9.75
C ALA A 332 -8.95 23.59 -9.51
N ILE A 333 -8.44 24.15 -8.42
CA ILE A 333 -8.56 25.58 -8.12
C ILE A 333 -7.77 26.42 -9.12
N SER A 334 -6.56 25.98 -9.48
CA SER A 334 -5.73 26.65 -10.50
C SER A 334 -6.49 26.76 -11.83
N GLN A 335 -7.19 25.70 -12.24
CA GLN A 335 -7.99 25.71 -13.46
C GLN A 335 -9.18 26.68 -13.41
N LEU A 336 -9.80 26.88 -12.24
CA LEU A 336 -10.82 27.92 -12.07
C LEU A 336 -10.23 29.32 -12.32
N LEU A 337 -9.06 29.59 -11.73
CA LEU A 337 -8.37 30.87 -11.89
C LEU A 337 -7.91 31.09 -13.34
N VAL A 338 -7.25 30.10 -13.95
CA VAL A 338 -6.76 30.15 -15.34
C VAL A 338 -7.90 30.43 -16.32
N LYS A 339 -8.98 29.64 -16.28
CA LYS A 339 -10.13 29.85 -17.17
C LYS A 339 -10.80 31.21 -16.95
N SER A 340 -10.79 31.73 -15.72
CA SER A 340 -11.35 33.06 -15.42
C SER A 340 -10.55 34.21 -16.03
N ILE A 341 -9.27 33.99 -16.29
CA ILE A 341 -8.40 34.93 -16.97
C ILE A 341 -8.54 34.77 -18.47
N GLU A 342 -8.47 33.56 -19.02
CA GLU A 342 -8.52 33.33 -20.48
C GLU A 342 -9.86 33.71 -21.14
N SER A 343 -10.96 33.63 -20.40
CA SER A 343 -12.31 33.85 -20.95
C SER A 343 -12.74 35.32 -21.04
N ARG A 344 -11.93 36.26 -20.54
CA ARG A 344 -12.28 37.68 -20.48
C ARG A 344 -11.35 38.53 -21.34
N ASP A 345 -11.92 39.51 -22.03
CA ASP A 345 -11.14 40.59 -22.64
C ASP A 345 -10.69 41.58 -21.54
N TRP A 346 -9.40 41.55 -21.22
CA TRP A 346 -8.80 42.39 -20.18
C TRP A 346 -8.44 43.79 -20.66
N LEU A 347 -8.44 44.04 -21.98
CA LEU A 347 -8.18 45.36 -22.56
C LEU A 347 -9.43 46.25 -22.47
N ASP A 348 -10.60 45.68 -22.74
CA ASP A 348 -11.88 46.41 -22.76
C ASP A 348 -12.80 46.01 -21.60
N CYS A 349 -12.31 46.24 -20.37
CA CYS A 349 -13.09 46.00 -19.16
C CYS A 349 -13.94 47.23 -18.77
N SER A 350 -15.15 46.96 -18.26
CA SER A 350 -15.96 47.94 -17.54
C SER A 350 -15.35 48.29 -16.18
N GLU A 351 -15.67 49.47 -15.66
CA GLU A 351 -15.27 49.90 -14.32
C GLU A 351 -15.70 48.87 -13.26
N PRO A 352 -14.79 48.44 -12.36
CA PRO A 352 -15.08 47.37 -11.42
C PRO A 352 -15.94 47.86 -10.23
N GLN A 353 -17.05 47.18 -9.98
CA GLN A 353 -18.00 47.51 -8.90
C GLN A 353 -18.08 46.44 -7.80
N SER A 354 -17.50 45.26 -8.05
CA SER A 354 -17.53 44.13 -7.11
C SER A 354 -16.39 43.15 -7.40
N VAL A 355 -16.13 42.27 -6.43
CA VAL A 355 -15.24 41.11 -6.57
C VAL A 355 -15.84 40.10 -7.54
N ARG A 356 -15.03 39.55 -8.46
CA ARG A 356 -15.49 38.54 -9.42
C ARG A 356 -16.03 37.30 -8.73
N ALA A 357 -17.14 36.75 -9.25
CA ALA A 357 -17.76 35.54 -8.73
C ALA A 357 -16.82 34.32 -8.67
N VAL A 358 -15.87 34.20 -9.62
CA VAL A 358 -14.88 33.12 -9.61
C VAL A 358 -13.96 33.20 -8.39
N ILE A 359 -13.60 34.41 -7.95
CA ILE A 359 -12.73 34.62 -6.80
C ILE A 359 -13.46 34.21 -5.51
N LYS A 360 -14.75 34.56 -5.37
CA LYS A 360 -15.58 34.06 -4.26
C LYS A 360 -15.66 32.54 -4.26
N ARG A 361 -15.90 31.93 -5.43
CA ARG A 361 -15.94 30.48 -5.60
C ARG A 361 -14.62 29.80 -5.21
N VAL A 362 -13.47 30.41 -5.48
CA VAL A 362 -12.17 29.89 -5.03
C VAL A 362 -12.09 29.86 -3.50
N ILE A 363 -12.54 30.91 -2.82
CA ILE A 363 -12.59 30.93 -1.34
C ILE A 363 -13.55 29.88 -0.81
N GLU A 364 -14.74 29.75 -1.40
CA GLU A 364 -15.73 28.72 -1.05
C GLU A 364 -15.17 27.31 -1.25
N TYR A 365 -14.44 27.06 -2.33
CA TYR A 365 -13.80 25.76 -2.59
C TYR A 365 -12.76 25.45 -1.50
N ILE A 366 -11.88 26.40 -1.17
CA ILE A 366 -10.86 26.22 -0.13
C ILE A 366 -11.50 26.01 1.24
N ASP A 367 -12.57 26.74 1.57
CA ASP A 367 -13.34 26.52 2.81
C ASP A 367 -13.99 25.12 2.83
N GLY A 368 -14.52 24.66 1.70
CA GLY A 368 -15.03 23.30 1.55
C GLY A 368 -13.96 22.23 1.80
N ILE A 369 -12.76 22.40 1.24
CA ILE A 369 -11.60 21.53 1.52
C ILE A 369 -11.24 21.58 3.00
N ASP A 370 -11.20 22.78 3.60
CA ASP A 370 -10.89 22.97 5.00
C ASP A 370 -11.85 22.18 5.91
N GLN A 371 -13.17 22.27 5.67
CA GLN A 371 -14.16 21.51 6.43
C GLN A 371 -14.04 20.00 6.23
N GLN A 372 -13.57 19.53 5.06
CA GLN A 372 -13.37 18.11 4.78
C GLN A 372 -12.15 17.54 5.52
N ILE A 373 -11.03 18.26 5.55
CA ILE A 373 -9.78 17.76 6.15
C ILE A 373 -9.73 17.99 7.66
N LYS A 374 -10.42 19.01 8.18
CA LYS A 374 -10.39 19.42 9.59
C LYS A 374 -10.72 18.29 10.58
N PRO A 375 -11.68 17.38 10.31
CA PRO A 375 -11.97 16.25 11.20
C PRO A 375 -10.96 15.10 11.12
N LEU A 376 -10.14 15.05 10.06
CA LEU A 376 -9.18 13.97 9.80
C LEU A 376 -7.80 14.27 10.37
N MET A 377 -7.41 15.55 10.43
CA MET A 377 -6.11 15.99 10.89
C MET A 377 -6.14 16.32 12.39
N GLU A 378 -5.07 16.01 13.12
CA GLU A 378 -4.95 16.33 14.54
C GLU A 378 -5.12 17.84 14.80
N HIS A 379 -5.83 18.18 15.88
CA HIS A 379 -6.20 19.53 16.26
C HIS A 379 -4.97 20.43 16.47
N ASP A 380 -4.66 21.28 15.49
CA ASP A 380 -3.80 22.43 15.74
C ASP A 380 -4.54 23.42 16.64
N THR A 381 -4.04 23.62 17.86
CA THR A 381 -4.46 24.65 18.80
C THR A 381 -3.99 26.03 18.37
N ARG A 382 -4.31 26.48 17.15
CA ARG A 382 -4.20 27.90 16.82
C ARG A 382 -5.39 28.61 17.48
N LYS A 383 -5.12 29.35 18.57
CA LYS A 383 -6.01 30.39 19.08
C LYS A 383 -6.46 31.24 17.90
N GLU A 384 -7.77 31.35 17.68
CA GLU A 384 -8.36 32.22 16.67
C GLU A 384 -7.64 33.58 16.68
N ARG A 385 -6.90 33.86 15.62
CA ARG A 385 -6.37 35.20 15.40
C ARG A 385 -7.56 36.07 15.04
N THR A 386 -8.04 36.84 16.00
CA THR A 386 -9.09 37.83 15.74
C THR A 386 -8.55 38.93 14.83
N PRO A 387 -9.38 39.49 13.93
CA PRO A 387 -8.99 40.57 13.00
C PRO A 387 -8.31 41.78 13.68
N ASP A 388 -8.61 42.02 14.96
CA ASP A 388 -8.08 43.15 15.73
C ASP A 388 -6.61 43.01 16.13
N SER A 389 -6.07 41.79 16.16
CA SER A 389 -4.67 41.55 16.49
C SER A 389 -3.70 42.05 15.40
N VAL A 390 -4.20 42.27 14.17
CA VAL A 390 -3.44 42.75 13.01
C VAL A 390 -3.31 44.29 13.01
N ARG A 391 -4.26 45.00 13.61
CA ARG A 391 -4.28 46.48 13.63
C ARG A 391 -3.20 47.07 14.56
N SER A 392 -2.79 46.34 15.59
CA SER A 392 -1.78 46.80 16.56
C SER A 392 -0.34 46.67 16.05
N ALA A 393 -0.03 45.67 15.22
CA ALA A 393 1.31 45.47 14.68
C ALA A 393 1.70 46.49 13.58
N GLY A 394 0.71 47.06 12.88
CA GLY A 394 0.93 48.09 11.85
C GLY A 394 1.20 49.50 12.39
N SER A 395 0.87 49.78 13.66
CA SER A 395 0.95 51.14 14.22
C SER A 395 2.34 51.48 14.81
N ALA A 396 3.15 50.47 15.14
CA ALA A 396 4.43 50.68 15.83
C ALA A 396 5.62 51.08 14.93
N ARG A 397 5.44 51.18 13.60
CA ARG A 397 6.55 51.51 12.67
C ARG A 397 6.45 52.89 11.99
N ARG A 398 5.49 53.74 12.38
CA ARG A 398 5.42 55.14 11.92
C ARG A 398 6.28 56.06 12.78
N SER A 399 7.60 55.92 12.70
CA SER A 399 8.52 57.03 12.99
C SER A 399 9.91 56.76 12.40
N LYS A 400 10.08 57.12 11.12
CA LYS A 400 11.32 57.73 10.62
C LYS A 400 11.07 58.29 9.22
N LYS A 401 11.01 59.62 9.20
CA LYS A 401 11.00 60.50 8.03
C LYS A 401 12.41 60.53 7.44
N ASN A 402 12.51 60.50 6.10
CA ASN A 402 13.57 60.94 5.18
C ASN A 402 13.50 60.03 3.95
N SER A 403 13.67 60.40 2.69
CA SER A 403 13.72 61.64 1.92
C SER A 403 13.51 61.15 0.47
N TYR A 404 12.90 61.94 -0.39
CA TYR A 404 12.70 61.58 -1.80
C TYR A 404 14.02 61.20 -2.47
N ASP A 405 14.08 60.01 -3.06
CA ASP A 405 14.94 59.74 -4.22
C ASP A 405 14.25 58.73 -5.15
N THR A 406 13.98 59.19 -6.37
CA THR A 406 13.38 58.44 -7.46
C THR A 406 14.49 57.71 -8.20
N GLY A 407 14.73 56.44 -7.86
CA GLY A 407 15.74 55.66 -8.58
C GLY A 407 15.94 54.25 -8.04
N SER A 408 15.54 53.26 -8.84
CA SER A 408 15.93 51.85 -8.72
C SER A 408 15.18 50.99 -7.69
N LEU A 409 13.86 50.83 -7.89
CA LEU A 409 13.10 49.66 -7.43
C LEU A 409 13.80 48.34 -7.78
N SER A 410 14.56 48.29 -8.88
CA SER A 410 15.24 47.09 -9.38
C SER A 410 16.27 46.47 -8.42
N SER A 411 17.02 47.24 -7.62
CA SER A 411 18.13 46.65 -6.83
C SER A 411 17.68 46.01 -5.51
N ALA A 412 16.54 46.46 -4.96
CA ALA A 412 15.91 45.83 -3.81
C ALA A 412 15.11 44.59 -4.22
N LEU A 413 14.53 44.62 -5.42
CA LEU A 413 13.87 43.48 -6.06
C LEU A 413 14.92 42.39 -6.42
N GLU A 414 16.03 42.71 -7.08
CA GLU A 414 17.09 41.72 -7.41
C GLU A 414 17.70 41.01 -6.19
N LYS A 415 17.69 41.64 -5.02
CA LYS A 415 18.17 41.03 -3.76
C LYS A 415 17.15 40.10 -3.09
N LEU A 416 15.86 40.29 -3.34
CA LEU A 416 14.77 39.39 -2.92
C LEU A 416 14.58 38.23 -3.92
N TRP A 417 15.04 38.40 -5.17
CA TRP A 417 14.92 37.43 -6.28
C TRP A 417 15.98 36.31 -6.30
N ASN A 418 16.95 36.32 -5.38
CA ASN A 418 17.98 35.26 -5.30
C ASN A 418 17.71 34.17 -4.24
N GLU A 419 16.68 34.33 -3.41
CA GLU A 419 16.17 33.20 -2.64
C GLU A 419 15.24 32.40 -3.53
N ARG A 420 15.76 31.30 -4.09
CA ARG A 420 14.92 30.23 -4.64
C ARG A 420 13.95 29.80 -3.53
N VAL A 421 12.73 30.29 -3.56
CA VAL A 421 11.66 29.79 -2.69
C VAL A 421 11.47 28.32 -3.03
N ASP A 422 11.84 27.45 -2.09
CA ASP A 422 11.76 26.01 -2.26
C ASP A 422 10.37 25.61 -2.75
N TYR A 423 10.30 25.03 -3.96
CA TYR A 423 9.05 24.62 -4.61
C TYR A 423 8.39 23.43 -3.89
N PHE A 424 9.12 22.79 -2.98
CA PHE A 424 8.82 21.50 -2.38
C PHE A 424 8.97 21.54 -0.86
N SER A 425 8.24 22.40 -0.16
CA SER A 425 8.01 22.13 1.27
C SER A 425 7.25 20.82 1.37
N THR A 426 7.79 19.84 2.09
CA THR A 426 7.14 18.55 2.35
C THR A 426 5.74 18.77 2.90
N VAL A 427 4.73 18.18 2.25
CA VAL A 427 3.35 18.25 2.72
C VAL A 427 3.23 17.35 3.93
N GLU A 428 3.12 17.96 5.11
CA GLU A 428 2.95 17.23 6.37
C GLU A 428 1.47 16.86 6.56
N PHE A 429 1.21 15.81 7.35
CA PHE A 429 -0.14 15.44 7.84
C PHE A 429 -0.67 16.46 8.86
N LYS A 430 -0.75 17.72 8.45
CA LYS A 430 -1.28 18.85 9.22
C LYS A 430 -2.20 19.66 8.34
N ARG A 431 -3.33 20.09 8.90
CA ARG A 431 -4.33 20.93 8.22
C ARG A 431 -3.69 22.16 7.56
N ASP A 432 -2.90 22.91 8.33
CA ASP A 432 -2.26 24.14 7.86
C ASP A 432 -1.24 23.89 6.75
N SER A 433 -0.54 22.74 6.77
CA SER A 433 0.44 22.35 5.73
C SER A 433 -0.26 22.04 4.40
N ILE A 434 -1.33 21.25 4.44
CA ILE A 434 -2.15 20.87 3.28
C ILE A 434 -2.76 22.11 2.62
N LEU A 435 -3.46 22.95 3.41
CA LEU A 435 -4.08 24.17 2.89
C LEU A 435 -3.04 25.14 2.35
N THR A 436 -1.89 25.24 3.02
CA THR A 436 -0.78 26.07 2.56
C THR A 436 -0.28 25.65 1.19
N ALA A 437 -0.11 24.34 0.97
CA ALA A 437 0.36 23.81 -0.29
C ALA A 437 -0.67 24.03 -1.42
N ILE A 438 -1.95 23.80 -1.16
CA ILE A 438 -3.04 24.03 -2.13
C ILE A 438 -3.08 25.50 -2.57
N VAL A 439 -3.10 26.43 -1.62
CA VAL A 439 -3.11 27.88 -1.91
C VAL A 439 -1.87 28.30 -2.70
N LYS A 440 -0.68 27.79 -2.35
CA LYS A 440 0.56 28.07 -3.08
C LYS A 440 0.48 27.61 -4.54
N ILE A 441 -0.02 26.40 -4.81
CA ILE A 441 -0.21 25.88 -6.17
C ILE A 441 -1.14 26.82 -6.95
N SER A 442 -2.29 27.17 -6.37
CA SER A 442 -3.28 28.02 -7.01
C SER A 442 -2.79 29.43 -7.34
N LEU A 443 -2.13 30.10 -6.39
CA LEU A 443 -1.63 31.46 -6.59
C LEU A 443 -0.45 31.51 -7.57
N LYS A 444 0.44 30.51 -7.57
CA LYS A 444 1.52 30.42 -8.57
C LYS A 444 0.97 30.26 -9.98
N ALA A 445 -0.03 29.40 -10.17
CA ALA A 445 -0.71 29.28 -11.46
C ALA A 445 -1.38 30.59 -11.88
N TYR A 446 -1.94 31.33 -10.90
CA TYR A 446 -2.58 32.61 -11.14
C TYR A 446 -1.61 33.70 -11.59
N VAL A 447 -0.43 33.80 -10.96
CA VAL A 447 0.65 34.68 -11.40
C VAL A 447 1.02 34.39 -12.85
N GLU A 448 1.25 33.12 -13.19
CA GLU A 448 1.72 32.75 -14.52
C GLU A 448 0.70 33.06 -15.61
N ILE A 449 -0.59 32.74 -15.41
CA ILE A 449 -1.59 33.03 -16.44
C ILE A 449 -1.80 34.53 -16.64
N VAL A 450 -1.73 35.32 -15.56
CA VAL A 450 -1.84 36.78 -15.63
C VAL A 450 -0.66 37.38 -16.39
N ARG A 451 0.55 36.84 -16.22
CA ARG A 451 1.76 37.28 -16.94
C ARG A 451 1.64 37.18 -18.46
N LEU A 452 0.75 36.30 -18.96
CA LEU A 452 0.53 36.05 -20.39
C LEU A 452 -0.58 36.92 -21.01
N GLN A 453 -1.28 37.73 -20.21
CA GLN A 453 -2.34 38.62 -20.69
C GLN A 453 -1.88 40.07 -20.79
N VAL A 454 -2.60 40.86 -21.58
CA VAL A 454 -2.44 42.33 -21.66
C VAL A 454 -3.66 42.99 -21.04
N PHE A 455 -3.45 44.02 -20.21
CA PHE A 455 -4.52 44.65 -19.44
C PHE A 455 -4.77 46.10 -19.84
N GLY A 456 -6.04 46.47 -19.90
CA GLY A 456 -6.48 47.86 -19.87
C GLY A 456 -6.60 48.36 -18.44
N ARG A 457 -6.88 49.65 -18.27
CA ARG A 457 -6.97 50.30 -16.96
C ARG A 457 -7.97 49.62 -16.03
N HIS A 458 -9.23 49.48 -16.45
CA HIS A 458 -10.26 48.84 -15.60
C HIS A 458 -9.98 47.35 -15.36
N GLY A 459 -9.22 46.68 -16.23
CA GLY A 459 -8.75 45.31 -16.03
C GLY A 459 -7.76 45.22 -14.86
N LEU A 460 -6.80 46.15 -14.80
CA LEU A 460 -5.88 46.30 -13.67
C LEU A 460 -6.63 46.64 -12.37
N GLU A 461 -7.57 47.58 -12.42
CA GLU A 461 -8.38 47.99 -11.27
C GLU A 461 -9.23 46.82 -10.72
N GLN A 462 -9.84 46.00 -11.59
CA GLN A 462 -10.56 44.79 -11.17
C GLN A 462 -9.62 43.78 -10.50
N MET A 463 -8.42 43.60 -11.04
CA MET A 463 -7.45 42.65 -10.51
C MET A 463 -6.97 43.05 -9.10
N GLN A 464 -6.84 44.34 -8.84
CA GLN A 464 -6.56 44.87 -7.50
C GLN A 464 -7.65 44.53 -6.49
N ILE A 465 -8.92 44.66 -6.88
CA ILE A 465 -10.07 44.30 -6.03
C ILE A 465 -10.05 42.81 -5.72
N ASP A 466 -9.87 41.96 -6.73
CA ASP A 466 -9.83 40.51 -6.55
C ASP A 466 -8.67 40.06 -5.66
N CYS A 467 -7.48 40.63 -5.87
CA CYS A 467 -6.29 40.32 -5.05
C CYS A 467 -6.45 40.80 -3.61
N CYS A 468 -7.09 41.96 -3.39
CA CYS A 468 -7.41 42.44 -2.05
C CYS A 468 -8.36 41.47 -1.34
N TYR A 469 -9.40 41.00 -2.03
CA TYR A 469 -10.33 40.02 -1.47
C TYR A 469 -9.63 38.68 -1.16
N LEU A 470 -8.84 38.14 -2.09
CA LEU A 470 -8.04 36.94 -1.85
C LEU A 470 -7.15 37.08 -0.62
N LYS A 471 -6.46 38.21 -0.45
CA LYS A 471 -5.61 38.50 0.70
C LYS A 471 -6.40 38.50 2.02
N GLN A 472 -7.58 39.09 2.03
CA GLN A 472 -8.45 39.17 3.22
C GLN A 472 -8.99 37.80 3.66
N HIS A 473 -9.13 36.85 2.73
CA HIS A 473 -9.74 35.55 3.02
C HIS A 473 -8.76 34.37 3.10
N LEU A 474 -7.61 34.41 2.40
CA LEU A 474 -6.67 33.30 2.34
C LEU A 474 -5.68 33.24 3.51
N TRP A 475 -5.46 34.35 4.23
CA TRP A 475 -4.44 34.41 5.29
C TRP A 475 -4.66 33.37 6.40
N LYS A 476 -5.92 33.02 6.71
CA LYS A 476 -6.27 32.01 7.72
C LYS A 476 -5.88 30.58 7.33
N TYR A 477 -5.60 30.33 6.05
CA TYR A 477 -5.24 29.02 5.51
C TYR A 477 -3.72 28.88 5.28
N MET A 478 -2.95 29.92 5.56
CA MET A 478 -1.51 29.96 5.32
C MET A 478 -0.75 29.79 6.64
N MET A 479 0.32 29.00 6.62
CA MET A 479 1.27 28.94 7.74
C MET A 479 2.00 30.27 7.91
N ASP A 480 2.43 30.87 6.79
CA ASP A 480 3.18 32.12 6.70
C ASP A 480 2.44 33.15 5.83
N GLU A 481 2.00 34.23 6.46
CA GLU A 481 1.30 35.34 5.81
C GLU A 481 2.22 36.14 4.87
N HIS A 482 3.54 36.15 5.12
CA HIS A 482 4.48 36.84 4.23
C HIS A 482 4.53 36.19 2.86
N VAL A 483 4.46 34.86 2.80
CA VAL A 483 4.42 34.12 1.53
C VAL A 483 3.12 34.42 0.78
N LEU A 484 1.98 34.46 1.47
CA LEU A 484 0.70 34.87 0.86
C LEU A 484 0.81 36.27 0.25
N ASN A 485 1.29 37.22 1.06
CA ASN A 485 1.43 38.61 0.64
C ASN A 485 2.36 38.74 -0.57
N SER A 486 3.51 38.06 -0.55
CA SER A 486 4.46 38.04 -1.67
C SER A 486 3.83 37.52 -2.96
N LEU A 487 3.09 36.40 -2.90
CA LEU A 487 2.46 35.82 -4.09
C LEU A 487 1.36 36.74 -4.66
N ILE A 488 0.56 37.38 -3.79
CA ILE A 488 -0.47 38.32 -4.23
C ILE A 488 0.14 39.59 -4.82
N ASP A 489 1.20 40.12 -4.20
CA ASP A 489 1.91 41.29 -4.70
C ASP A 489 2.57 40.99 -6.06
N GLU A 490 3.05 39.76 -6.28
CA GLU A 490 3.58 39.29 -7.56
C GLU A 490 2.50 39.24 -8.66
N VAL A 491 1.26 38.83 -8.32
CA VAL A 491 0.12 38.91 -9.26
C VAL A 491 -0.08 40.36 -9.68
N ILE A 492 -0.25 41.28 -8.73
CA ILE A 492 -0.51 42.70 -9.05
C ILE A 492 0.63 43.33 -9.84
N THR A 493 1.88 43.04 -9.45
CA THR A 493 3.06 43.52 -10.18
C THR A 493 3.07 43.03 -11.62
N SER A 494 2.71 41.76 -11.85
CA SER A 494 2.60 41.19 -13.19
C SER A 494 1.53 41.91 -14.02
N VAL A 495 0.38 42.23 -13.43
CA VAL A 495 -0.70 42.97 -14.11
C VAL A 495 -0.28 44.38 -14.46
N VAL A 496 0.36 45.09 -13.53
CA VAL A 496 0.84 46.47 -13.75
C VAL A 496 1.84 46.50 -14.91
N ASN A 497 2.76 45.55 -14.95
CA ASN A 497 3.76 45.46 -16.03
C ASN A 497 3.14 45.14 -17.39
N GLN A 498 2.01 44.44 -17.42
CA GLN A 498 1.29 44.10 -18.65
C GLN A 498 0.16 45.08 -18.98
N CYS A 499 0.03 46.18 -18.24
CA CYS A 499 -1.03 47.16 -18.45
C CYS A 499 -0.59 48.29 -19.39
N VAL A 500 -1.45 48.65 -20.34
CA VAL A 500 -1.17 49.70 -21.33
C VAL A 500 -1.18 51.11 -20.71
N ASP A 501 -2.04 51.34 -19.72
CA ASP A 501 -2.15 52.61 -18.96
C ASP A 501 -2.33 52.29 -17.46
N PRO A 502 -1.23 51.98 -16.75
CA PRO A 502 -1.30 51.51 -15.39
C PRO A 502 -1.70 52.65 -14.43
N LYS A 503 -2.95 52.57 -13.93
CA LYS A 503 -3.45 53.40 -12.84
C LYS A 503 -4.08 52.54 -11.76
N ILE A 504 -3.57 52.66 -10.54
CA ILE A 504 -4.01 51.89 -9.37
C ILE A 504 -5.14 52.65 -8.65
N LEU A 505 -6.15 51.92 -8.18
CA LEU A 505 -7.22 52.46 -7.33
C LEU A 505 -6.69 52.86 -5.94
N ASP A 506 -7.36 53.81 -5.31
CA ASP A 506 -7.08 54.14 -3.90
C ASP A 506 -7.35 52.89 -3.02
N PRO A 507 -6.39 52.43 -2.21
CA PRO A 507 -6.58 51.32 -1.29
C PRO A 507 -7.81 51.43 -0.38
N ALA A 508 -8.25 52.65 -0.02
CA ALA A 508 -9.46 52.85 0.77
C ALA A 508 -10.73 52.46 -0.01
N TYR A 509 -10.79 52.84 -1.30
CA TYR A 509 -11.88 52.50 -2.19
C TYR A 509 -11.94 51.00 -2.50
N VAL A 510 -10.78 50.37 -2.74
CA VAL A 510 -10.68 48.92 -2.95
C VAL A 510 -11.21 48.14 -1.74
N LYS A 511 -10.85 48.57 -0.52
CA LYS A 511 -11.36 47.94 0.71
C LYS A 511 -12.88 48.08 0.84
N GLN A 512 -13.41 49.27 0.56
CA GLN A 512 -14.86 49.50 0.61
C GLN A 512 -15.62 48.59 -0.35
N ILE A 513 -15.11 48.36 -1.57
CA ILE A 513 -15.71 47.40 -2.51
C ILE A 513 -15.67 45.98 -1.93
N CYS A 514 -14.53 45.55 -1.39
CA CYS A 514 -14.40 44.20 -0.81
C CYS A 514 -15.33 43.97 0.39
N GLU A 515 -15.55 44.99 1.24
CA GLU A 515 -16.42 44.90 2.42
C GLU A 515 -17.92 44.87 2.07
N ASN A 516 -18.30 45.45 0.93
CA ASN A 516 -19.69 45.51 0.46
C ASN A 516 -20.11 44.32 -0.41
N THR A 517 -19.20 43.37 -0.62
CA THR A 517 -19.33 42.29 -1.62
C THR A 517 -19.32 40.91 -0.96
#